data_AF-A0A6L7WDI2-F1
#
_entry.id   AF-A0A6L7WDI2-F1
#
_cell.length_a   1.000
_cell.length_b   1.000
_cell.length_c   1.000
_cell.angle_alpha   90.00
_cell.angle_beta   90.00
_cell.angle_gamma   90.00
#
_symmetry.space_group_name_H-M   'P 1'
#
loop_
_entity.id
_entity.type
_entity.pdbx_description
1 polymer ?
#
loop_
_entity_poly.entity_id
_entity_poly.type
_entity_poly.pdbx_seq_one_letter_code
_entity_poly.pdbx_strand_id
1 'polypeptide(L)'
;MPRDNIRHVFADHGRGGWTVRKPMNFRVSARCATREEAEARAKEIVSNLGGGTVTVQDWDGSRWEFVQSLDGSWRDSREGPIEADVAIPPGELLAEELDARGMTQRELAAAMGRPPATISAIVRGRKALTPQTAIEIERVLRIPATIWVGLEAQYRLALARQEVA
;
A
#
# COMPACT_ATOMS: atom_id res chain seq x y z
N MET A 1 18.20 10.48 17.82
CA MET A 1 17.63 9.42 16.97
C MET A 1 16.58 8.69 17.80
N PRO A 2 15.29 8.70 17.45
CA PRO A 2 14.32 7.79 18.05
C PRO A 2 14.84 6.36 17.86
N ARG A 3 14.78 5.52 18.89
CA ARG A 3 15.18 4.12 18.75
C ARG A 3 14.11 3.43 17.90
N ASP A 4 14.49 2.85 16.75
CA ASP A 4 13.59 2.07 15.89
C ASP A 4 13.14 0.78 16.59
N ASN A 5 12.22 0.93 17.55
CA ASN A 5 11.62 -0.17 18.28
C ASN A 5 10.43 -0.70 17.49
N ILE A 6 10.73 -1.60 16.55
CA ILE A 6 9.72 -2.21 15.70
C ILE A 6 9.39 -3.62 16.20
N ARG A 7 8.10 -3.99 16.22
CA ARG A 7 7.64 -5.38 16.46
C ARG A 7 6.69 -5.86 15.37
N HIS A 8 6.99 -7.03 14.80
CA HIS A 8 6.17 -7.70 13.81
C HIS A 8 5.32 -8.76 14.49
N VAL A 9 4.01 -8.73 14.24
CA VAL A 9 3.04 -9.73 14.64
C VAL A 9 2.61 -10.51 13.39
N PHE A 10 2.70 -11.83 13.40
CA PHE A 10 2.35 -12.67 12.26
C PHE A 10 1.67 -13.97 12.70
N ALA A 11 0.80 -14.51 11.86
CA ALA A 11 0.17 -15.82 12.06
C ALA A 11 1.22 -16.95 11.89
N ASP A 12 1.24 -17.91 12.81
CA ASP A 12 2.06 -19.13 12.74
C ASP A 12 1.29 -20.22 11.98
N HIS A 13 1.72 -20.48 10.73
CA HIS A 13 1.08 -21.42 9.81
C HIS A 13 1.07 -22.88 10.28
N GLY A 14 1.83 -23.26 11.32
CA GLY A 14 1.94 -24.66 11.75
C GLY A 14 1.06 -25.07 12.94
N ARG A 15 0.54 -24.13 13.75
CA ARG A 15 -0.09 -24.45 15.05
C ARG A 15 -1.35 -23.66 15.39
N GLY A 16 -1.81 -22.74 14.52
CA GLY A 16 -3.03 -21.96 14.78
C GLY A 16 -2.85 -20.91 15.89
N GLY A 17 -1.78 -20.12 15.84
CA GLY A 17 -1.49 -19.06 16.81
C GLY A 17 -0.75 -17.88 16.20
N TRP A 18 -0.40 -16.90 17.02
CA TRP A 18 0.21 -15.63 16.60
C TRP A 18 1.57 -15.43 17.26
N THR A 19 2.54 -14.90 16.52
CA THR A 19 3.92 -14.71 16.99
C THR A 19 4.35 -13.26 16.88
N VAL A 20 5.02 -12.75 17.94
CA VAL A 20 5.62 -11.40 17.99
C VAL A 20 7.14 -11.50 17.89
N ARG A 21 7.79 -10.73 17.03
CA ARG A 21 9.26 -10.67 16.91
C ARG A 21 9.79 -9.29 16.51
N LYS A 22 11.11 -9.09 16.63
CA LYS A 22 11.79 -7.89 16.09
C LYS A 22 12.15 -8.11 14.60
N PRO A 23 12.16 -7.06 13.75
CA PRO A 23 12.71 -7.17 12.40
C PRO A 23 14.18 -7.63 12.43
N MET A 24 14.56 -8.49 11.49
CA MET A 24 15.92 -9.05 11.31
C MET A 24 16.48 -9.87 12.49
N ASN A 25 15.73 -10.08 13.58
CA ASN A 25 16.12 -10.97 14.68
C ASN A 25 15.03 -12.02 14.90
N PHE A 26 15.34 -13.27 14.57
CA PHE A 26 14.38 -14.38 14.57
C PHE A 26 13.98 -14.88 15.97
N ARG A 27 14.46 -14.24 17.04
CA ARG A 27 14.02 -14.56 18.40
C ARG A 27 12.55 -14.17 18.60
N VAL A 28 11.73 -15.20 18.82
CA VAL A 28 10.32 -15.05 19.19
C VAL A 28 10.22 -14.31 20.52
N SER A 29 9.59 -13.15 20.52
CA SER A 29 9.36 -12.33 21.70
C SER A 29 8.12 -12.79 22.48
N ALA A 30 7.10 -13.30 21.78
CA ALA A 30 5.93 -13.93 22.39
C ALA A 30 5.22 -14.84 21.37
N ARG A 31 4.49 -15.83 21.88
CA ARG A 31 3.48 -16.59 21.12
C ARG A 31 2.14 -16.45 21.84
N CYS A 32 1.08 -16.16 21.12
CA CYS A 32 -0.26 -15.91 21.64
C CYS A 32 -1.28 -16.78 20.89
N ALA A 33 -2.42 -17.02 21.50
CA ALA A 33 -3.48 -17.81 20.87
C ALA A 33 -4.24 -16.99 19.82
N THR A 34 -4.42 -15.70 20.07
CA THR A 34 -5.21 -14.81 19.20
C THR A 34 -4.40 -13.62 18.67
N ARG A 35 -4.92 -12.99 17.61
CA ARG A 35 -4.35 -11.79 16.98
C ARG A 35 -4.29 -10.63 17.97
N GLU A 36 -5.41 -10.40 18.66
CA GLU A 36 -5.60 -9.29 19.58
C GLU A 36 -4.61 -9.36 20.76
N GLU A 37 -4.43 -10.56 21.32
CA GLU A 37 -3.42 -10.79 22.36
C GLU A 37 -2.00 -10.51 21.87
N ALA A 38 -1.67 -10.93 20.65
CA ALA A 38 -0.35 -10.70 20.07
C ALA A 38 -0.10 -9.21 19.77
N GLU A 39 -1.12 -8.49 19.31
CA GLU A 39 -1.07 -7.04 19.10
C GLU A 39 -0.87 -6.30 20.43
N ALA A 40 -1.67 -6.61 21.46
CA ALA A 40 -1.54 -6.02 22.79
C ALA A 40 -0.14 -6.25 23.37
N ARG A 41 0.38 -7.48 23.25
CA ARG A 41 1.72 -7.83 23.72
C ARG A 41 2.82 -7.10 22.97
N ALA A 42 2.67 -6.91 21.65
CA ALA A 42 3.61 -6.15 20.85
C ALA A 42 3.62 -4.66 21.26
N LYS A 43 2.44 -4.06 21.47
CA LYS A 43 2.30 -2.67 21.91
C LYS A 43 2.92 -2.44 23.30
N GLU A 44 2.73 -3.37 24.23
CA GLU A 44 3.35 -3.33 25.55
C GLU A 44 4.89 -3.35 25.45
N ILE A 45 5.45 -4.27 24.66
CA ILE A 45 6.90 -4.37 24.46
C ILE A 45 7.48 -3.08 23.85
N VAL A 46 6.80 -2.50 22.86
CA VAL A 46 7.25 -1.27 22.21
C VAL A 46 7.16 -0.07 23.16
N SER A 47 6.08 0.02 23.94
CA SER A 47 5.90 1.08 24.95
C SER A 47 7.01 1.04 26.00
N ASN A 48 7.32 -0.15 26.52
CA ASN A 48 8.40 -0.37 27.51
C ASN A 48 9.79 -0.02 26.97
N LEU A 49 9.97 0.05 25.65
CA LEU A 49 11.24 0.42 25.02
C LEU A 49 11.33 1.93 24.69
N GLY A 50 10.34 2.72 25.12
CA GLY A 50 10.28 4.16 24.91
C GLY A 50 9.53 4.58 23.64
N GLY A 51 8.63 3.72 23.15
CA GLY A 51 7.81 3.98 21.96
C GLY A 51 8.41 3.50 20.65
N GLY A 52 7.57 3.44 19.61
CA GLY A 52 7.91 2.90 18.30
C GLY A 52 6.70 2.37 17.53
N THR A 53 6.93 1.35 16.71
CA THR A 53 5.98 0.87 15.70
C THR A 53 5.67 -0.61 15.86
N VAL A 54 4.40 -0.99 15.80
CA VAL A 54 3.95 -2.38 15.75
C VAL A 54 3.36 -2.64 14.37
N THR A 55 3.84 -3.66 13.67
CA THR A 55 3.28 -4.06 12.38
C THR A 55 2.63 -5.42 12.50
N VAL A 56 1.40 -5.57 12.03
CA VAL A 56 0.65 -6.83 12.06
C VAL A 56 0.49 -7.34 10.64
N GLN A 57 0.76 -8.61 10.38
CA GLN A 57 0.51 -9.25 9.10
C GLN A 57 -0.42 -10.46 9.29
N ASP A 58 -1.52 -10.50 8.53
CA ASP A 58 -2.49 -11.58 8.58
C ASP A 58 -2.16 -12.74 7.63
N TRP A 59 -2.96 -13.80 7.73
CA TRP A 59 -2.86 -15.02 6.90
C TRP A 59 -3.13 -14.78 5.41
N ASP A 60 -3.88 -13.73 5.07
CA ASP A 60 -4.19 -13.32 3.68
C ASP A 60 -3.10 -12.41 3.06
N GLY A 61 -2.06 -12.08 3.84
CA GLY A 61 -0.99 -11.17 3.46
C GLY A 61 -1.27 -9.69 3.78
N SER A 62 -2.46 -9.35 4.28
CA SER A 62 -2.80 -8.00 4.74
C SER A 62 -1.85 -7.54 5.84
N ARG A 63 -1.42 -6.29 5.77
CA ARG A 63 -0.47 -5.71 6.75
C ARG A 63 -1.01 -4.39 7.29
N TRP A 64 -0.93 -4.25 8.61
CA TRP A 64 -1.25 -3.02 9.34
C TRP A 64 -0.03 -2.52 10.09
N GLU A 65 -0.01 -1.21 10.34
CA GLU A 65 1.02 -0.54 11.12
C GLU A 65 0.37 0.33 12.20
N PHE A 66 0.89 0.23 13.42
CA PHE A 66 0.45 1.01 14.56
C PHE A 66 1.65 1.80 15.07
N VAL A 67 1.48 3.10 15.25
CA VAL A 67 2.55 3.99 15.71
C VAL A 67 2.15 4.59 17.05
N GLN A 68 3.05 4.50 18.04
CA GLN A 68 2.82 5.14 19.33
C GLN A 68 3.15 6.63 19.24
N SER A 69 2.18 7.46 19.62
CA SER A 69 2.32 8.90 19.79
C SER A 69 3.10 9.23 21.07
N LEU A 70 3.61 10.46 21.17
CA LEU A 70 4.39 10.92 22.33
C LEU A 70 3.60 10.96 23.65
N ASP A 71 2.28 11.03 23.56
CA ASP A 71 1.34 10.97 24.69
C ASP A 71 1.02 9.53 25.15
N GLY A 72 1.63 8.53 24.50
CA GLY A 72 1.42 7.11 24.79
C GLY A 72 0.23 6.48 24.06
N SER A 73 -0.57 7.26 23.33
CA SER A 73 -1.67 6.75 22.50
C SER A 73 -1.17 5.98 21.28
N TRP A 74 -1.94 5.00 20.82
CA TRP A 74 -1.63 4.24 19.61
C TRP A 74 -2.51 4.74 18.47
N ARG A 75 -1.89 5.24 17.40
CA ARG A 75 -2.58 5.50 16.15
C ARG A 75 -2.54 4.27 15.27
N ASP A 76 -3.70 3.95 14.72
CA ASP A 76 -3.93 2.82 13.84
C ASP A 76 -3.86 3.29 12.39
N SER A 77 -3.08 2.61 11.55
CA SER A 77 -3.13 2.81 10.10
C SER A 77 -4.44 2.32 9.45
N ARG A 78 -5.45 1.90 10.24
CA ARG A 78 -6.85 1.70 9.79
C ARG A 78 -7.57 3.01 9.50
N GLU A 79 -7.10 4.15 10.01
CA GLU A 79 -7.21 5.38 9.22
C GLU A 79 -6.34 5.09 7.99
N GLY A 80 -7.00 4.55 6.96
CA GLY A 80 -6.35 3.97 5.80
C GLY A 80 -5.41 4.97 5.11
N PRO A 81 -4.78 4.60 3.97
CA PRO A 81 -4.30 5.65 3.07
C PRO A 81 -5.46 6.63 2.94
N ILE A 82 -5.21 7.89 3.31
CA ILE A 82 -6.17 9.00 3.34
C ILE A 82 -7.23 8.64 2.31
N GLU A 83 -8.45 8.28 2.73
CA GLU A 83 -9.55 8.10 1.78
C GLU A 83 -9.78 9.52 1.26
N ALA A 84 -8.94 9.91 0.31
CA ALA A 84 -9.18 11.08 -0.48
C ALA A 84 -10.50 10.72 -1.16
N ASP A 85 -11.57 11.39 -0.73
CA ASP A 85 -12.82 11.50 -1.48
C ASP A 85 -12.57 11.85 -2.97
N VAL A 86 -11.35 12.29 -3.28
CA VAL A 86 -10.78 12.43 -4.62
C VAL A 86 -9.88 11.22 -4.92
N ALA A 87 -10.47 10.12 -5.43
CA ALA A 87 -9.66 9.09 -6.06
C ALA A 87 -9.02 9.66 -7.34
N ILE A 88 -7.70 9.81 -7.35
CA ILE A 88 -6.97 10.37 -8.48
C ILE A 88 -7.10 9.40 -9.67
N PRO A 89 -7.66 9.83 -10.81
CA PRO A 89 -7.74 8.99 -12.00
C PRO A 89 -6.32 8.63 -12.45
N PRO A 90 -5.98 7.34 -12.66
CA PRO A 90 -4.65 6.94 -13.09
C PRO A 90 -4.25 7.54 -14.45
N GLY A 91 -5.25 7.86 -15.28
CA GLY A 91 -5.05 8.55 -16.55
C GLY A 91 -4.62 10.02 -16.40
N GLU A 92 -5.07 10.71 -15.35
CA GLU A 92 -4.71 12.09 -15.06
C GLU A 92 -3.27 12.17 -14.56
N LEU A 93 -2.91 11.33 -13.57
CA LEU A 93 -1.53 11.23 -13.09
C LEU A 93 -0.56 10.82 -14.22
N LEU A 94 -0.99 9.93 -15.12
CA LEU A 94 -0.17 9.57 -16.29
C LEU A 94 0.07 10.77 -17.21
N ALA A 95 -0.91 11.65 -17.40
CA ALA A 95 -0.76 12.85 -18.20
C ALA A 95 0.18 13.85 -17.53
N GLU A 96 0.02 14.09 -16.22
CA GLU A 96 0.92 14.96 -15.45
C GLU A 96 2.37 14.50 -15.52
N GLU A 97 2.60 13.19 -15.37
CA GLU A 97 3.95 12.64 -15.39
C GLU A 97 4.59 12.67 -16.78
N LEU A 98 3.78 12.58 -17.84
CA LEU A 98 4.22 12.79 -19.21
C LEU A 98 4.61 14.24 -19.46
N ASP A 99 3.79 15.19 -19.00
CA ASP A 99 4.05 16.62 -19.12
C ASP A 99 5.31 17.03 -18.34
N ALA A 100 5.49 16.52 -17.12
CA ALA A 100 6.68 16.75 -16.29
C ALA A 100 7.98 16.28 -16.96
N ARG A 101 7.90 15.27 -17.84
CA ARG A 101 9.02 14.72 -18.60
C ARG A 101 9.16 15.31 -19.99
N GLY A 102 8.26 16.21 -20.40
CA GLY A 102 8.19 16.72 -21.77
C GLY A 102 7.93 15.61 -22.80
N MET A 103 7.28 14.52 -22.40
CA MET A 103 6.97 13.36 -23.25
C MET A 103 5.50 13.39 -23.66
N THR A 104 5.22 13.20 -24.95
CA THR A 104 3.84 13.15 -25.44
C THR A 104 3.22 11.77 -25.26
N GLN A 105 1.88 11.69 -25.18
CA GLN A 105 1.14 10.42 -25.16
C GLN A 105 1.47 9.53 -26.37
N ARG A 106 1.79 10.14 -27.52
CA ARG A 106 2.15 9.45 -28.76
C ARG A 106 3.53 8.80 -28.66
N GLU A 107 4.49 9.48 -28.03
CA GLU A 107 5.82 8.93 -27.76
C GLU A 107 5.76 7.78 -26.76
N LEU A 108 4.97 7.92 -25.68
CA LEU A 108 4.71 6.81 -24.76
C LEU A 108 4.11 5.61 -25.50
N ALA A 109 3.08 5.84 -26.32
CA ALA A 109 2.43 4.78 -27.10
C ALA A 109 3.43 4.08 -28.04
N ALA A 110 4.29 4.84 -28.71
CA ALA A 110 5.33 4.30 -29.57
C ALA A 110 6.36 3.47 -28.78
N ALA A 111 6.79 3.95 -27.62
CA ALA A 111 7.72 3.23 -26.74
C ALA A 111 7.13 1.91 -26.20
N MET A 112 5.81 1.87 -26.00
CA MET A 112 5.08 0.66 -25.58
C MET A 112 4.68 -0.25 -26.76
N GLY A 113 4.87 0.18 -28.01
CA GLY A 113 4.38 -0.55 -29.19
C GLY A 113 2.85 -0.60 -29.28
N ARG A 114 2.15 0.41 -28.75
CA ARG A 114 0.68 0.49 -28.73
C ARG A 114 0.12 1.59 -29.64
N PRO A 115 -1.12 1.45 -30.12
CA PRO A 115 -1.81 2.55 -30.79
C PRO A 115 -1.97 3.76 -29.84
N PRO A 116 -1.69 5.00 -30.28
CA PRO A 116 -1.87 6.21 -29.47
C PRO A 116 -3.27 6.38 -28.89
N ALA A 117 -4.28 5.86 -29.61
CA ALA A 117 -5.67 5.82 -29.14
C ALA A 117 -5.83 5.08 -27.79
N THR A 118 -4.96 4.10 -27.51
CA THR A 118 -4.99 3.34 -26.24
C THR A 118 -4.61 4.23 -25.07
N ILE A 119 -3.47 4.93 -25.17
CA ILE A 119 -3.00 5.84 -24.12
C ILE A 119 -4.00 6.98 -23.92
N SER A 120 -4.49 7.53 -25.03
CA SER A 120 -5.51 8.57 -25.01
C SER A 120 -6.83 8.12 -24.36
N ALA A 121 -7.23 6.86 -24.49
CA ALA A 121 -8.40 6.31 -23.82
C ALA A 121 -8.19 6.12 -22.32
N ILE A 122 -6.97 5.74 -21.90
CA ILE A 122 -6.57 5.62 -20.49
C ILE A 122 -6.56 7.01 -19.84
N VAL A 123 -5.93 7.99 -20.48
CA VAL A 123 -5.86 9.38 -19.97
C VAL A 123 -7.25 9.98 -19.76
N ARG A 124 -8.20 9.70 -20.66
CA ARG A 124 -9.60 10.14 -20.51
C ARG A 124 -10.45 9.27 -19.57
N GLY A 125 -9.88 8.28 -18.89
CA GLY A 125 -10.62 7.35 -18.02
C GLY A 125 -11.59 6.39 -18.73
N ARG A 126 -11.65 6.39 -20.08
CA ARG A 126 -12.55 5.53 -20.87
C ARG A 126 -12.09 4.08 -20.92
N LYS A 127 -10.80 3.83 -20.70
CA LYS A 127 -10.21 2.50 -20.66
C LYS A 127 -9.46 2.31 -19.35
N ALA A 128 -9.68 1.17 -18.70
CA ALA A 128 -8.96 0.80 -17.49
C ALA A 128 -7.46 0.59 -17.77
N LEU A 129 -6.63 1.05 -16.85
CA LEU A 129 -5.22 0.73 -16.82
C LEU A 129 -5.04 -0.69 -16.27
N THR A 130 -4.82 -1.66 -17.17
CA THR A 130 -4.65 -3.07 -16.77
C THR A 130 -3.26 -3.34 -16.21
N PRO A 131 -3.06 -4.41 -15.40
CA PRO A 131 -1.72 -4.77 -14.89
C PRO A 131 -0.67 -4.95 -15.99
N GLN A 132 -1.06 -5.51 -17.15
CA GLN A 132 -0.17 -5.62 -18.30
C GLN A 132 0.27 -4.24 -18.82
N THR A 133 -0.66 -3.29 -18.93
CA THR A 133 -0.37 -1.91 -19.33
C THR A 133 0.54 -1.22 -18.30
N ALA A 134 0.30 -1.46 -17.00
CA ALA A 134 1.13 -0.93 -15.92
C ALA A 134 2.60 -1.37 -16.04
N ILE A 135 2.85 -2.65 -16.36
CA ILE A 135 4.21 -3.19 -16.56
C ILE A 135 4.89 -2.54 -17.77
N GLU A 136 4.14 -2.28 -18.84
CA GLU A 136 4.68 -1.61 -20.02
C GLU A 136 4.98 -0.14 -19.74
N ILE A 137 4.13 0.56 -19.00
CA ILE A 137 4.38 1.94 -18.53
C ILE A 137 5.60 1.96 -17.60
N GLU A 138 5.75 1.00 -16.68
CA GLU A 138 6.93 0.87 -15.81
C GLU A 138 8.22 0.76 -16.64
N ARG A 139 8.22 0.00 -17.73
CA ARG A 139 9.41 -0.14 -18.58
C ARG A 139 9.85 1.19 -19.20
N VAL A 140 8.90 2.06 -19.54
CA VAL A 140 9.17 3.37 -20.17
C VAL A 140 9.45 4.45 -19.13
N LEU A 141 8.59 4.58 -18.11
CA LEU A 141 8.62 5.66 -17.13
C LEU A 141 9.44 5.32 -15.88
N ARG A 142 9.79 4.05 -15.68
CA ARG A 142 10.53 3.55 -14.50
C ARG A 142 9.79 3.78 -13.18
N ILE A 143 8.47 3.91 -13.24
CA ILE A 143 7.57 3.98 -12.08
C ILE A 143 6.97 2.59 -11.88
N PRO A 144 7.06 1.99 -10.67
CA PRO A 144 6.60 0.63 -10.43
C PRO A 144 5.13 0.39 -10.84
N ALA A 145 4.86 -0.73 -11.51
CA ALA A 145 3.53 -1.13 -11.95
C ALA A 145 2.51 -1.19 -10.79
N THR A 146 2.98 -1.50 -9.58
CA THR A 146 2.16 -1.56 -8.37
C THR A 146 1.49 -0.23 -8.04
N ILE A 147 2.14 0.91 -8.34
CA ILE A 147 1.56 2.24 -8.13
C ILE A 147 0.36 2.43 -9.06
N TRP A 148 0.53 2.15 -10.35
CA TRP A 148 -0.53 2.31 -11.35
C TRP A 148 -1.74 1.40 -11.09
N VAL A 149 -1.48 0.14 -10.72
CA VAL A 149 -2.54 -0.83 -10.40
C VAL A 149 -3.29 -0.42 -9.13
N GLY A 150 -2.57 0.07 -8.11
CA GLY A 150 -3.18 0.59 -6.88
C GLY A 150 -4.13 1.76 -7.16
N LEU A 151 -3.68 2.73 -7.97
CA LEU A 151 -4.48 3.89 -8.36
C LEU A 151 -5.73 3.49 -9.15
N GLU A 152 -5.62 2.58 -10.12
CA GLU A 152 -6.78 2.10 -10.88
C GLU A 152 -7.79 1.40 -9.97
N ALA A 153 -7.33 0.56 -9.04
CA ALA A 153 -8.21 -0.14 -8.11
C ALA A 153 -8.98 0.85 -7.21
N GLN A 154 -8.28 1.85 -6.66
CA GLN A 154 -8.89 2.91 -5.85
C GLN A 154 -9.90 3.74 -6.66
N TYR A 155 -9.52 4.17 -7.86
CA TYR A 155 -10.38 4.94 -8.76
C TYR A 155 -11.66 4.18 -9.15
N ARG A 156 -11.53 2.89 -9.50
CA ARG A 156 -12.70 2.04 -9.83
C ARG A 156 -13.61 1.82 -8.65
N LEU A 157 -13.06 1.63 -7.45
CA LEU A 157 -13.84 1.49 -6.24
C LEU A 157 -14.61 2.79 -5.94
N ALA A 158 -13.98 3.95 -6.09
CA ALA A 158 -14.62 5.25 -5.91
C ALA A 158 -15.78 5.48 -6.90
N LEU A 159 -15.59 5.16 -8.19
CA LEU A 159 -16.65 5.22 -9.19
C LEU A 159 -17.82 4.27 -8.84
N ALA A 160 -17.51 3.03 -8.46
CA ALA A 160 -18.55 2.06 -8.08
C ALA A 160 -19.35 2.52 -6.85
N ARG A 161 -18.70 3.19 -5.88
CA ARG A 161 -19.41 3.78 -4.72
C ARG A 161 -20.37 4.90 -5.14
N GLN A 162 -20.02 5.70 -6.14
CA GLN A 162 -20.89 6.75 -6.67
C GLN A 162 -22.09 6.20 -7.45
N GLU A 163 -21.94 5.06 -8.13
CA GLU A 163 -23.04 4.41 -8.87
C GLU A 163 -24.06 3.71 -7.97
N VAL A 164 -23.63 3.26 -6.79
CA VAL A 164 -24.47 2.53 -5.82
C VAL A 164 -25.21 3.48 -4.86
N ALA A 165 -24.80 4.76 -4.78
CA ALA A 165 -25.41 5.80 -3.95
C ALA A 165 -26.64 6.43 -4.62
#